data_AF-A0A2S3Y6W5-F1
#
_entry.id   AF-A0A2S3Y6W5-F1
#
_cell.length_a   1.000
_cell.length_b   1.000
_cell.length_c   1.000
_cell.angle_alpha   90.00
_cell.angle_beta   90.00
_cell.angle_gamma   90.00
#
_symmetry.space_group_name_H-M   'P 1'
#
loop_
_entity.id
_entity.type
_entity.pdbx_description
1 polymer ?
#
loop_
_entity_poly.entity_id
_entity_poly.type
_entity_poly.pdbx_seq_one_letter_code
_entity_poly.pdbx_strand_id
1 'polypeptide(L)'
;MSDTDWGDDVYQPQEPEASDPEEQLGAEDTLLDPSGTGDPLDEGYSPPDRPWVVEGLGTTAPETVTGESLDTRLSREVPENPGFVGDGVGDLAGGDGELWNGEVGVARAGRLTQQADGRVPATLTASDVGIDGAAASAEEAAMHVIPEDGDDESLLDGSLPDGAFVDGASAREARETHRAGPEDASGGGSPAPDA
;
A
#
# COMPACT_ATOMS: atom_id res chain seq x y z
N MET A 1 -37.86 31.86 21.47
CA MET A 1 -37.26 30.52 21.45
C MET A 1 -38.06 29.72 22.47
N SER A 2 -38.79 28.69 22.04
CA SER A 2 -39.64 27.89 22.92
C SER A 2 -38.83 26.81 23.62
N ASP A 3 -38.94 26.73 24.94
CA ASP A 3 -38.29 25.78 25.88
C ASP A 3 -38.64 24.28 25.68
N THR A 4 -39.08 23.88 24.48
CA THR A 4 -39.58 22.51 24.21
C THR A 4 -38.63 21.68 23.33
N ASP A 5 -37.50 22.24 22.90
CA ASP A 5 -36.56 21.59 21.98
C ASP A 5 -35.44 20.80 22.70
N TRP A 6 -35.47 20.72 24.03
CA TRP A 6 -34.45 20.06 24.86
C TRP A 6 -35.06 18.92 25.69
N GLY A 7 -35.75 17.98 25.03
CA GLY A 7 -36.45 16.92 25.76
C GLY A 7 -36.77 15.64 24.99
N ASP A 8 -36.17 15.39 23.82
CA ASP A 8 -36.40 14.16 23.03
C ASP A 8 -35.20 13.19 23.06
N ASP A 9 -34.05 13.61 23.60
CA ASP A 9 -32.85 12.76 23.70
C ASP A 9 -32.76 11.97 25.02
N VAL A 10 -33.85 11.93 25.80
CA VAL A 10 -33.89 11.18 27.07
C VAL A 10 -34.36 9.75 26.78
N TYR A 11 -33.43 8.80 26.83
CA TYR A 11 -33.63 7.35 26.93
C TYR A 11 -34.88 6.80 26.24
N GLN A 12 -34.77 6.50 24.95
CA GLN A 12 -35.73 5.64 24.26
C GLN A 12 -35.62 4.23 24.87
N PRO A 13 -36.70 3.62 25.38
CA PRO A 13 -36.64 2.24 25.87
C PRO A 13 -36.20 1.35 24.71
N GLN A 14 -35.16 0.55 24.92
CA GLN A 14 -34.70 -0.37 23.90
C GLN A 14 -35.76 -1.46 23.67
N GLU A 15 -36.00 -1.79 22.41
CA GLU A 15 -36.85 -2.94 22.05
C GLU A 15 -36.24 -4.20 22.69
N PRO A 16 -37.06 -5.13 23.19
CA PRO A 16 -36.58 -6.30 23.96
C PRO A 16 -35.60 -7.19 23.19
N GLU A 17 -35.60 -7.09 21.87
CA GLU A 17 -34.73 -7.85 20.95
C GLU A 17 -33.34 -7.19 20.78
N ALA A 18 -33.19 -5.94 21.23
CA ALA A 18 -31.94 -5.18 21.23
C ALA A 18 -31.37 -4.96 22.65
N SER A 19 -32.03 -5.52 23.67
CA SER A 19 -31.53 -5.48 25.06
C SER A 19 -30.27 -6.32 25.20
N ASP A 20 -29.31 -5.81 25.95
CA ASP A 20 -28.19 -6.61 26.42
C ASP A 20 -28.70 -7.82 27.24
N PRO A 21 -28.04 -8.99 27.14
CA PRO A 21 -28.40 -10.16 27.92
C PRO A 21 -28.40 -9.83 29.42
N GLU A 22 -29.44 -10.26 30.13
CA GLU A 22 -29.57 -10.03 31.57
C GLU A 22 -28.51 -10.79 32.39
N GLU A 23 -27.91 -11.82 31.80
CA GLU A 23 -26.88 -12.67 32.39
C GLU A 23 -25.48 -12.27 31.90
N GLN A 24 -24.50 -12.27 32.82
CA GLN A 24 -23.09 -12.10 32.46
C GLN A 24 -22.59 -13.32 31.70
N LEU A 25 -21.93 -13.10 30.57
CA LEU A 25 -21.36 -14.18 29.75
C LEU A 25 -20.24 -14.89 30.50
N GLY A 26 -20.28 -16.23 30.51
CA GLY A 26 -19.29 -17.07 31.18
C GLY A 26 -17.99 -17.20 30.39
N ALA A 27 -17.01 -17.89 30.98
CA ALA A 27 -15.73 -18.20 30.33
C ALA A 27 -15.89 -19.09 29.08
N GLU A 28 -16.95 -19.89 29.01
CA GLU A 28 -17.28 -20.71 27.84
C GLU A 28 -17.68 -19.89 26.61
N ASP A 29 -18.29 -18.72 26.81
CA ASP A 29 -18.73 -17.82 25.75
C ASP A 29 -17.66 -16.78 25.40
N THR A 30 -16.96 -16.24 26.41
CA THR A 30 -15.95 -15.19 26.22
C THR A 30 -14.55 -15.73 25.93
N LEU A 31 -14.30 -17.02 26.20
CA LEU A 31 -12.97 -17.66 26.21
C LEU A 31 -11.96 -16.96 27.13
N LEU A 32 -12.45 -16.16 28.09
CA LEU A 32 -11.66 -15.40 29.03
C LEU A 32 -12.09 -15.77 30.46
N ASP A 33 -11.12 -16.13 31.29
CA ASP A 33 -11.32 -16.40 32.72
C ASP A 33 -10.23 -15.70 33.54
N PRO A 34 -10.33 -14.36 33.73
CA PRO A 34 -9.31 -13.58 34.41
C PRO A 34 -9.23 -13.87 35.92
N SER A 35 -10.34 -14.23 36.57
CA SER A 35 -10.35 -14.59 38.00
C SER A 35 -10.01 -16.04 38.28
N GLY A 36 -10.22 -16.95 37.32
CA GLY A 36 -10.05 -18.39 37.53
C GLY A 36 -11.19 -19.03 38.34
N THR A 37 -12.29 -18.31 38.56
CA THR A 37 -13.42 -18.78 39.38
C THR A 37 -14.43 -19.58 38.56
N GLY A 38 -14.37 -19.47 37.23
CA GLY A 38 -15.27 -20.16 36.29
C GLY A 38 -16.67 -19.53 36.18
N ASP A 39 -17.28 -19.15 37.31
CA ASP A 39 -18.53 -18.38 37.34
C ASP A 39 -18.24 -16.86 37.48
N PRO A 40 -18.66 -16.01 36.53
CA PRO A 40 -18.48 -14.56 36.65
C PRO A 40 -19.20 -13.95 37.86
N LEU A 41 -20.26 -14.60 38.39
CA LEU A 41 -20.99 -14.12 39.57
C LEU A 41 -20.22 -14.31 40.88
N ASP A 42 -19.22 -15.18 40.88
CA ASP A 42 -18.34 -15.39 42.04
C ASP A 42 -17.18 -14.39 42.09
N GLU A 43 -16.90 -13.67 40.99
CA GLU A 43 -15.92 -12.58 40.92
C GLU A 43 -16.47 -11.32 41.59
N GLY A 44 -16.43 -11.30 42.92
CA GLY A 44 -16.90 -10.15 43.70
C GLY A 44 -16.21 -8.86 43.26
N TYR A 45 -16.99 -7.87 42.79
CA TYR A 45 -16.46 -6.55 42.45
C TYR A 45 -16.08 -5.78 43.71
N SER A 46 -14.82 -5.34 43.80
CA SER A 46 -14.35 -4.41 44.82
C SER A 46 -14.28 -3.01 44.22
N PRO A 47 -15.24 -2.12 44.54
CA PRO A 47 -15.18 -0.74 44.07
C PRO A 47 -13.91 -0.07 44.61
N PRO A 48 -13.35 0.91 43.89
CA PRO A 48 -12.21 1.64 44.39
C PRO A 48 -12.53 2.36 45.71
N ASP A 49 -11.58 2.32 46.65
CA ASP A 49 -11.70 2.94 47.98
C ASP A 49 -11.92 4.46 47.96
N ARG A 50 -11.72 5.08 46.79
CA ARG A 50 -11.92 6.51 46.57
C ARG A 50 -12.56 6.75 45.20
N PRO A 51 -13.42 7.77 45.10
CA PRO A 51 -13.98 8.16 43.81
C PRO A 51 -12.88 8.66 42.88
N TRP A 52 -12.96 8.26 41.62
CA TRP A 52 -12.01 8.69 40.58
C TRP A 52 -12.53 9.96 39.92
N VAL A 53 -11.62 10.87 39.56
CA VAL A 53 -11.88 12.05 38.71
C VAL A 53 -12.84 13.10 39.30
N VAL A 54 -13.54 12.82 40.41
CA VAL A 54 -14.43 13.79 41.09
C VAL A 54 -13.73 15.05 41.58
N GLU A 55 -12.43 15.00 41.83
CA GLU A 55 -11.60 16.16 42.20
C GLU A 55 -10.88 16.77 40.98
N GLY A 56 -11.18 16.30 39.77
CA GLY A 56 -10.63 16.82 38.52
C GLY A 56 -11.31 18.11 38.05
N LEU A 57 -10.61 18.88 37.21
CA LEU A 57 -11.16 20.06 36.54
C LEU A 57 -12.24 19.67 35.52
N GLY A 58 -13.29 20.50 35.41
CA GLY A 58 -14.39 20.28 34.47
C GLY A 58 -15.58 19.53 35.07
N THR A 59 -15.57 19.30 36.39
CA THR A 59 -16.67 18.67 37.12
C THR A 59 -17.74 19.68 37.53
N THR A 60 -17.45 20.98 37.44
CA THR A 60 -18.41 22.05 37.75
C THR A 60 -18.84 22.83 36.51
N ALA A 61 -20.09 23.33 36.50
CA ALA A 61 -20.63 24.13 35.40
C ALA A 61 -19.74 25.32 34.93
N PRO A 62 -19.14 26.14 35.82
CA PRO A 62 -18.25 27.22 35.38
C PRO A 62 -16.95 26.71 34.75
N GLU A 63 -16.42 25.57 35.19
CA GLU A 63 -15.22 24.97 34.61
C GLU A 63 -15.49 24.41 33.22
N THR A 64 -16.68 23.85 32.96
CA THR A 64 -17.07 23.41 31.61
C THR A 64 -17.10 24.57 30.63
N VAL A 65 -17.54 25.75 31.06
CA VAL A 65 -17.56 26.97 30.23
C VAL A 65 -16.16 27.53 30.00
N THR A 66 -15.34 27.56 31.05
CA THR A 66 -13.98 28.12 30.98
C THR A 66 -13.03 27.17 30.24
N GLY A 67 -13.26 25.87 30.37
CA GLY A 67 -12.36 24.82 29.91
C GLY A 67 -11.09 24.72 30.74
N GLU A 68 -10.35 23.64 30.53
CA GLU A 68 -9.01 23.46 31.06
C GLU A 68 -7.96 24.03 30.09
N SER A 69 -6.89 24.63 30.62
CA SER A 69 -5.76 25.08 29.81
C SER A 69 -4.97 23.90 29.23
N LEU A 70 -4.33 24.10 28.07
CA LEU A 70 -3.48 23.07 27.46
C LEU A 70 -2.31 22.66 28.37
N ASP A 71 -1.67 23.62 29.03
CA ASP A 71 -0.56 23.37 29.96
C ASP A 71 -0.98 22.45 31.12
N THR A 72 -2.18 22.66 31.66
CA THR A 72 -2.70 21.81 32.74
C THR A 72 -2.96 20.39 32.25
N ARG A 73 -3.46 20.20 31.03
CA ARG A 73 -3.65 18.88 30.43
C ARG A 73 -2.32 18.17 30.22
N LEU A 74 -1.33 18.87 29.67
CA LEU A 74 0.03 18.35 29.47
C LEU A 74 0.72 17.97 30.79
N SER A 75 0.46 18.70 31.88
CA SER A 75 1.05 18.38 33.17
C SER A 75 0.61 17.03 33.75
N ARG A 76 -0.52 16.48 33.28
CA ARG A 76 -1.03 15.16 33.69
C ARG A 76 -0.68 14.04 32.70
N GLU A 77 -0.13 14.39 31.55
CA GLU A 77 0.28 13.43 30.55
C GLU A 77 1.40 12.55 31.11
N VAL A 78 1.20 11.23 31.04
CA VAL A 78 2.24 10.25 31.36
C VAL A 78 2.84 9.84 30.02
N PRO A 79 4.15 10.09 29.78
CA PRO A 79 4.78 9.67 28.54
C PRO A 79 4.58 8.18 28.32
N GLU A 80 4.26 7.80 27.08
CA GLU A 80 4.22 6.40 26.72
C GLU A 80 5.58 5.77 27.01
N ASN A 81 5.56 4.57 27.59
CA ASN A 81 6.79 3.79 27.66
C ASN A 81 7.21 3.51 26.21
N PRO A 82 8.43 3.89 25.75
CA PRO A 82 8.91 3.43 24.47
C PRO A 82 8.78 1.91 24.50
N GLY A 83 8.03 1.34 23.56
CA GLY A 83 7.61 -0.05 23.60
C GLY A 83 8.79 -1.02 23.51
N PHE A 84 8.63 -2.09 22.75
CA PHE A 84 9.78 -2.96 22.48
C PHE A 84 10.89 -2.12 21.83
N VAL A 85 12.13 -2.22 22.33
CA VAL A 85 13.29 -1.72 21.60
C VAL A 85 13.35 -2.60 20.35
N GLY A 86 12.91 -2.07 19.22
CA GLY A 86 12.95 -2.79 17.96
C GLY A 86 14.38 -3.22 17.62
N ASP A 87 14.53 -4.03 16.58
CA ASP A 87 15.83 -4.58 16.22
C ASP A 87 16.81 -3.52 15.64
N GLY A 88 16.37 -2.25 15.58
CA GLY A 88 17.15 -1.13 15.10
C GLY A 88 17.17 -1.01 13.57
N VAL A 89 16.43 -1.88 12.88
CA VAL A 89 16.15 -1.81 11.45
C VAL A 89 14.73 -1.27 11.28
N GLY A 90 14.50 -0.35 10.33
CA GLY A 90 13.17 0.23 10.10
C GLY A 90 12.67 1.25 11.13
N ASP A 91 13.23 1.28 12.35
CA ASP A 91 12.74 2.11 13.46
C ASP A 91 13.18 3.59 13.44
N LEU A 92 13.90 4.04 12.40
CA LEU A 92 14.42 5.40 12.35
C LEU A 92 13.31 6.40 12.00
N ALA A 93 12.89 7.21 12.97
CA ALA A 93 11.94 8.28 12.75
C ALA A 93 12.45 9.28 11.68
N GLY A 94 11.79 9.30 10.52
CA GLY A 94 12.19 10.10 9.36
C GLY A 94 13.25 9.47 8.45
N GLY A 95 13.61 8.20 8.67
CA GLY A 95 14.40 7.38 7.73
C GLY A 95 13.53 6.65 6.70
N ASP A 96 14.18 6.06 5.70
CA ASP A 96 13.53 5.41 4.55
C ASP A 96 12.89 4.03 4.86
N GLY A 97 12.62 3.71 6.14
CA GLY A 97 12.00 2.46 6.56
C GLY A 97 12.97 1.27 6.65
N GLU A 98 12.40 0.06 6.53
CA GLU A 98 13.12 -1.23 6.57
C GLU A 98 14.20 -1.33 5.49
N LEU A 99 15.22 -2.16 5.73
CA LEU A 99 16.23 -2.45 4.71
C LEU A 99 15.57 -3.12 3.49
N TRP A 100 15.95 -2.67 2.30
CA TRP A 100 15.53 -3.30 1.06
C TRP A 100 16.02 -4.75 1.01
N ASN A 101 15.11 -5.71 1.08
CA ASN A 101 15.39 -7.14 1.07
C ASN A 101 15.16 -7.80 -0.30
N GLY A 102 14.83 -7.02 -1.33
CA GLY A 102 14.57 -7.51 -2.68
C GLY A 102 13.16 -8.05 -2.91
N GLU A 103 12.25 -8.04 -1.93
CA GLU A 103 10.86 -8.50 -2.10
C GLU A 103 9.94 -7.43 -2.70
N VAL A 104 10.45 -6.20 -2.85
CA VAL A 104 9.78 -5.12 -3.58
C VAL A 104 10.56 -4.91 -4.88
N GLY A 105 9.87 -4.66 -5.99
CA GLY A 105 10.51 -4.35 -7.27
C GLY A 105 10.73 -2.84 -7.46
N VAL A 106 11.87 -2.44 -8.03
CA VAL A 106 12.08 -1.02 -8.47
C VAL A 106 11.71 -0.80 -9.94
N ALA A 107 11.76 -1.85 -10.76
CA ALA A 107 11.37 -1.79 -12.16
C ALA A 107 9.85 -1.97 -12.30
N ARG A 108 9.19 -1.05 -13.01
CA ARG A 108 7.76 -1.16 -13.33
C ARG A 108 7.51 -2.34 -14.25
N ALA A 109 6.42 -3.07 -14.01
CA ALA A 109 5.95 -4.11 -14.90
C ALA A 109 5.37 -3.49 -16.18
N GLY A 110 5.70 -4.05 -17.35
CA GLY A 110 5.09 -3.65 -18.60
C GLY A 110 3.87 -4.49 -18.97
N ARG A 111 3.32 -4.21 -20.15
CA ARG A 111 2.15 -4.93 -20.65
C ARG A 111 2.53 -6.32 -21.12
N LEU A 112 1.80 -7.32 -20.66
CA LEU A 112 1.97 -8.70 -21.11
C LEU A 112 1.14 -8.98 -22.36
N THR A 113 1.77 -9.55 -23.37
CA THR A 113 1.08 -10.07 -24.57
C THR A 113 1.34 -11.56 -24.72
N GLN A 114 0.32 -12.29 -25.15
CA GLN A 114 0.48 -13.71 -25.41
C GLN A 114 1.46 -13.91 -26.56
N GLN A 115 2.55 -14.63 -26.29
CA GLN A 115 3.52 -15.03 -27.29
C GLN A 115 3.66 -16.54 -27.26
N ALA A 116 3.34 -17.20 -28.37
CA ALA A 116 3.52 -18.63 -28.52
C ALA A 116 4.86 -18.92 -29.19
N ASP A 117 5.80 -19.51 -28.44
CA ASP A 117 7.06 -20.02 -29.00
C ASP A 117 6.93 -21.47 -29.53
N GLY A 118 5.74 -22.08 -29.35
CA GLY A 118 5.42 -23.45 -29.74
C GLY A 118 5.98 -24.53 -28.81
N ARG A 119 6.74 -24.14 -27.77
CA ARG A 119 7.32 -25.07 -26.78
C ARG A 119 6.42 -25.23 -25.57
N VAL A 120 5.73 -24.17 -25.19
CA VAL A 120 4.78 -24.14 -24.08
C VAL A 120 3.41 -23.65 -24.60
N PRO A 121 2.28 -24.16 -24.08
CA PRO A 121 0.96 -23.66 -24.45
C PRO A 121 0.86 -22.13 -24.30
N ALA A 122 0.24 -21.47 -25.26
CA ALA A 122 0.09 -20.01 -25.28
C ALA A 122 -0.66 -19.46 -24.05
N THR A 123 -1.50 -20.28 -23.41
CA THR A 123 -2.20 -19.92 -22.16
C THR A 123 -1.29 -19.86 -20.94
N LEU A 124 -0.06 -20.36 -21.03
CA LEU A 124 0.92 -20.44 -19.95
C LEU A 124 2.16 -19.57 -20.23
N THR A 125 2.13 -18.77 -21.30
CA THR A 125 3.24 -17.92 -21.72
C THR A 125 2.77 -16.52 -22.07
N ALA A 126 3.58 -15.53 -21.71
CA ALA A 126 3.40 -14.15 -22.11
C ALA A 126 4.78 -13.47 -22.21
N SER A 127 4.88 -12.46 -23.05
CA SER A 127 6.05 -11.58 -23.14
C SER A 127 5.66 -10.18 -22.69
N ASP A 128 6.50 -9.56 -21.88
CA ASP A 128 6.45 -8.13 -21.62
C ASP A 128 6.82 -7.38 -22.92
N VAL A 129 6.00 -6.39 -23.31
CA VAL A 129 6.24 -5.52 -24.46
C VAL A 129 6.48 -4.06 -24.06
N GLY A 130 6.77 -3.82 -22.78
CA GLY A 130 7.08 -2.52 -22.20
C GLY A 130 5.87 -1.76 -21.67
N ILE A 131 6.16 -0.60 -21.08
CA ILE A 131 5.19 0.31 -20.48
C ILE A 131 4.47 1.11 -21.57
N ASP A 132 3.15 1.29 -21.44
CA ASP A 132 2.42 2.20 -22.33
C ASP A 132 2.74 3.67 -22.00
N GLY A 133 3.59 4.29 -22.82
CA GLY A 133 4.14 5.63 -22.58
C GLY A 133 3.05 6.69 -22.38
N ALA A 134 2.99 7.26 -21.16
CA ALA A 134 2.04 8.28 -20.69
C ALA A 134 0.53 7.91 -20.74
N ALA A 135 0.15 6.78 -21.34
CA ALA A 135 -1.21 6.25 -21.37
C ALA A 135 -1.45 5.15 -20.32
N ALA A 136 -0.41 4.71 -19.61
CA ALA A 136 -0.52 3.77 -18.50
C ALA A 136 -1.54 4.24 -17.46
N SER A 137 -2.41 3.33 -17.04
CA SER A 137 -3.34 3.62 -15.94
C SER A 137 -2.60 3.78 -14.61
N ALA A 138 -3.26 4.35 -13.61
CA ALA A 138 -2.68 4.43 -12.26
C ALA A 138 -2.35 3.04 -11.68
N GLU A 139 -3.14 2.03 -12.04
CA GLU A 139 -2.93 0.64 -11.60
C GLU A 139 -1.71 0.03 -12.29
N GLU A 140 -1.54 0.25 -13.59
CA GLU A 140 -0.38 -0.21 -14.34
C GLU A 140 0.91 0.45 -13.84
N ALA A 141 0.85 1.75 -13.55
CA ALA A 141 1.99 2.49 -13.00
C ALA A 141 2.38 2.07 -11.57
N ALA A 142 1.50 1.37 -10.85
CA ALA A 142 1.75 0.87 -9.51
C ALA A 142 2.39 -0.53 -9.47
N MET A 143 2.34 -1.30 -10.57
CA MET A 143 2.85 -2.67 -10.62
C MET A 143 4.36 -2.70 -10.92
N HIS A 144 5.10 -3.52 -10.17
CA HIS A 144 6.56 -3.68 -10.28
C HIS A 144 6.95 -5.15 -10.32
N VAL A 145 8.08 -5.46 -10.96
CA VAL A 145 8.63 -6.82 -11.06
C VAL A 145 9.66 -7.03 -9.96
N ILE A 146 9.53 -8.15 -9.25
CA ILE A 146 10.51 -8.62 -8.28
C ILE A 146 11.52 -9.49 -9.05
N PRO A 147 12.82 -9.16 -9.06
CA PRO A 147 13.81 -9.93 -9.78
C PRO A 147 14.09 -11.27 -9.09
N GLU A 148 14.22 -12.33 -9.89
CA GLU A 148 14.67 -13.65 -9.44
C GLU A 148 16.18 -13.83 -9.67
N ASP A 149 16.76 -14.84 -9.01
CA ASP A 149 18.18 -15.15 -9.16
C ASP A 149 18.53 -15.48 -10.62
N GLY A 150 19.33 -14.62 -11.25
CA GLY A 150 19.78 -14.76 -12.64
C GLY A 150 19.04 -13.90 -13.67
N ASP A 151 18.09 -13.07 -13.21
CA ASP A 151 17.49 -12.02 -14.02
C ASP A 151 18.47 -10.85 -14.30
N ASP A 152 18.07 -9.95 -15.19
CA ASP A 152 18.87 -8.78 -15.58
C ASP A 152 19.06 -7.83 -14.40
N GLU A 153 20.32 -7.56 -14.04
CA GLU A 153 20.70 -6.66 -12.93
C GLU A 153 20.18 -5.22 -13.12
N SER A 154 19.82 -4.81 -14.34
CA SER A 154 19.17 -3.51 -14.60
C SER A 154 17.79 -3.38 -13.93
N LEU A 155 17.16 -4.50 -13.58
CA LEU A 155 15.91 -4.52 -12.83
C LEU A 155 16.10 -4.15 -11.35
N LEU A 156 17.34 -4.12 -10.84
CA LEU A 156 17.68 -3.85 -9.44
C LEU A 156 17.96 -2.37 -9.15
N ASP A 157 18.40 -1.58 -10.14
CA ASP A 157 18.75 -0.16 -9.93
C ASP A 157 17.71 0.82 -10.48
N GLY A 158 16.66 0.33 -11.16
CA GLY A 158 15.62 1.15 -11.77
C GLY A 158 16.10 1.95 -13.00
N SER A 159 17.32 1.70 -13.48
CA SER A 159 17.81 2.21 -14.76
C SER A 159 17.13 1.42 -15.86
N LEU A 160 16.17 2.06 -16.55
CA LEU A 160 15.68 1.55 -17.83
C LEU A 160 16.88 1.21 -18.72
N PRO A 161 16.87 0.08 -19.43
CA PRO A 161 17.94 -0.24 -20.36
C PRO A 161 18.07 0.89 -21.40
N ASP A 162 19.28 1.39 -21.59
CA ASP A 162 19.61 2.38 -22.62
C ASP A 162 19.22 1.82 -23.99
N GLY A 163 18.06 2.25 -24.52
CA GLY A 163 17.55 1.73 -25.79
C GLY A 163 16.06 1.94 -26.07
N ALA A 164 15.24 2.35 -25.10
CA ALA A 164 13.83 2.71 -25.32
C ALA A 164 13.67 4.09 -26.01
N PHE A 165 14.36 4.30 -27.13
CA PHE A 165 14.09 5.42 -28.02
C PHE A 165 12.93 5.06 -28.97
N VAL A 166 11.89 5.87 -28.88
CA VAL A 166 10.81 6.03 -29.85
C VAL A 166 11.37 6.23 -31.27
N ASP A 167 11.12 5.30 -32.19
CA ASP A 167 11.09 5.62 -33.62
C ASP A 167 9.67 5.41 -34.16
N GLY A 168 8.92 6.52 -34.14
CA GLY A 168 7.70 6.69 -34.90
C GLY A 168 8.01 7.48 -36.16
N ALA A 169 8.24 6.78 -37.28
CA ALA A 169 8.08 7.36 -38.62
C ALA A 169 7.42 6.34 -39.55
N SER A 170 6.12 6.53 -39.74
CA SER A 170 5.29 5.84 -40.73
C SER A 170 5.64 6.31 -42.15
N ALA A 171 5.61 5.41 -43.14
CA ALA A 171 4.81 5.60 -44.36
C ALA A 171 4.94 4.41 -45.33
N ARG A 172 3.78 4.05 -45.86
CA ARG A 172 3.53 2.99 -46.82
C ARG A 172 3.87 3.45 -48.25
N GLU A 173 4.11 2.46 -49.10
CA GLU A 173 3.60 2.37 -50.49
C GLU A 173 4.27 3.21 -51.59
N ALA A 174 5.05 2.52 -52.44
CA ALA A 174 4.99 2.72 -53.89
C ALA A 174 5.36 1.39 -54.59
N ARG A 175 4.32 0.67 -55.02
CA ARG A 175 4.43 -0.30 -56.12
C ARG A 175 4.42 0.51 -57.41
N GLU A 176 5.48 0.45 -58.20
CA GLU A 176 5.37 0.69 -59.64
C GLU A 176 6.27 -0.28 -60.40
N THR A 177 5.64 -1.09 -61.23
CA THR A 177 6.25 -2.06 -62.13
C THR A 177 6.68 -1.37 -63.41
N HIS A 178 7.95 -1.49 -63.83
CA HIS A 178 8.26 -1.54 -65.27
C HIS A 178 9.63 -2.21 -65.56
N ARG A 179 9.53 -3.49 -65.95
CA ARG A 179 10.29 -4.25 -66.96
C ARG A 179 11.37 -3.49 -67.76
N ALA A 180 12.62 -3.94 -67.67
CA ALA A 180 13.43 -4.53 -68.77
C ALA A 180 14.91 -4.68 -68.35
N GLY A 181 15.48 -5.89 -68.48
CA GLY A 181 16.93 -6.12 -68.51
C GLY A 181 17.55 -5.72 -69.86
N PRO A 182 18.81 -6.08 -70.20
CA PRO A 182 19.63 -7.15 -69.62
C PRO A 182 21.11 -6.77 -69.29
N GLU A 183 21.80 -7.69 -68.61
CA GLU A 183 23.17 -8.25 -68.83
C GLU A 183 24.24 -7.30 -69.42
N ASP A 184 25.46 -7.21 -68.89
CA ASP A 184 26.45 -8.29 -68.91
C ASP A 184 27.74 -7.88 -68.14
N ALA A 185 28.57 -8.88 -67.87
CA ALA A 185 29.73 -8.86 -67.01
C ALA A 185 31.03 -8.26 -67.60
N SER A 186 31.97 -8.04 -66.67
CA SER A 186 33.43 -8.18 -66.80
C SER A 186 34.30 -7.01 -67.29
N GLY A 187 35.41 -6.78 -66.55
CA GLY A 187 36.73 -6.68 -67.17
C GLY A 187 37.48 -5.33 -67.17
N GLY A 188 38.31 -5.12 -66.14
CA GLY A 188 39.74 -4.78 -66.33
C GLY A 188 40.18 -3.32 -66.53
N GLY A 189 41.27 -2.96 -65.84
CA GLY A 189 42.30 -2.06 -66.37
C GLY A 189 42.67 -0.82 -65.55
N SER A 190 43.71 -0.93 -64.71
CA SER A 190 44.55 0.20 -64.27
C SER A 190 45.22 0.89 -65.48
N PRO A 191 45.70 2.15 -65.35
CA PRO A 191 47.06 2.34 -64.83
C PRO A 191 47.28 3.62 -63.98
N ALA A 192 48.41 3.61 -63.27
CA ALA A 192 48.97 4.66 -62.42
C ALA A 192 49.29 5.97 -63.16
N PRO A 193 49.60 7.04 -62.43
CA PRO A 193 50.65 7.97 -62.85
C PRO A 193 51.90 7.90 -61.95
N ASP A 194 53.01 8.06 -62.65
CA ASP A 194 54.41 8.04 -62.27
C ASP A 194 54.84 9.34 -61.56
N ALA A 195 55.92 9.23 -60.78
CA ALA A 195 56.88 10.23 -60.26
C ALA A 195 56.41 11.66 -59.88
#